data_AF-A0A212ELH4-F1
#
_entry.id   AF-A0A212ELH4-F1
#
_cell.length_a   1.000
_cell.length_b   1.000
_cell.length_c   1.000
_cell.angle_alpha   90.00
_cell.angle_beta   90.00
_cell.angle_gamma   90.00
#
_symmetry.space_group_name_H-M   'P 1'
#
loop_
_entity.id
_entity.type
_entity.pdbx_description
1 polymer ?
#
loop_
_entity_poly.entity_id
_entity_poly.type
_entity_poly.pdbx_seq_one_letter_code
_entity_poly.pdbx_strand_id
1 'polypeptide(L)'
;MSYAVMKLVSSASVPEFVANLHIIGYDTMSFGKLLTIWYKRNIFRKRINELVDLWPMDLQDDESNKIKREKLSRLRIGQICYCFWNVLGVWLYNLTPVVIYVYHKIQGNPSNLGYIWHISYPFDKTKSVYHELCFAFEVYGGLVSVWSMLASDILFMTMASHISMLLRLLQIKILRLVRMKKGNNVCYEDIVAVIKIHQRLITYGTNLESAFSVVNLINVLLSSITICCIITTSYSYFTLLYTMYRSDYK
;
A
#
# COMPACT_ATOMS: atom_id res chain seq x y z
N MET A 1 -23.56 5.31 -17.98
CA MET A 1 -23.52 5.13 -16.52
C MET A 1 -24.76 4.40 -15.98
N SER A 2 -25.99 4.84 -16.26
CA SER A 2 -27.23 4.22 -15.74
C SER A 2 -27.47 2.77 -16.19
N TYR A 3 -27.23 2.43 -17.46
CA TYR A 3 -27.46 1.08 -17.99
C TYR A 3 -26.51 0.03 -17.40
N ALA A 4 -25.24 0.38 -17.19
CA ALA A 4 -24.24 -0.52 -16.61
C ALA A 4 -24.51 -0.78 -15.12
N VAL A 5 -24.88 0.24 -14.35
CA VAL A 5 -25.23 0.12 -12.93
C VAL A 5 -26.51 -0.69 -12.75
N MET A 6 -27.52 -0.45 -13.59
CA MET A 6 -28.80 -1.17 -13.53
C MET A 6 -28.65 -2.66 -13.89
N LYS A 7 -27.78 -2.98 -14.86
CA LYS A 7 -27.45 -4.37 -15.21
C LYS A 7 -26.62 -5.05 -14.13
N LEU A 8 -25.69 -4.33 -13.48
CA LEU A 8 -24.90 -4.85 -12.34
C LEU A 8 -25.79 -5.25 -11.16
N VAL A 9 -26.83 -4.44 -10.88
CA VAL A 9 -27.76 -4.66 -9.77
C VAL A 9 -28.78 -5.76 -10.10
N SER A 10 -29.15 -5.93 -11.37
CA SER A 10 -30.21 -6.89 -11.76
C SER A 10 -29.71 -8.28 -12.13
N SER A 11 -28.42 -8.49 -12.41
CA SER A 11 -27.93 -9.77 -12.95
C SER A 11 -26.86 -10.49 -12.12
N ALA A 12 -26.31 -9.87 -11.07
CA ALA A 12 -25.25 -10.49 -10.27
C ALA A 12 -25.84 -11.16 -9.03
N SER A 13 -25.43 -12.40 -8.77
CA SER A 13 -25.64 -12.98 -7.43
C SER A 13 -24.94 -12.09 -6.39
N VAL A 14 -25.54 -11.91 -5.20
CA VAL A 14 -24.95 -11.05 -4.15
C VAL A 14 -23.46 -11.34 -3.90
N PRO A 15 -22.98 -12.61 -3.90
CA PRO A 15 -21.55 -12.90 -3.75
C PRO A 15 -20.67 -12.38 -4.89
N GLU A 16 -21.11 -12.46 -6.15
CA GLU A 16 -20.36 -11.94 -7.30
C GLU A 16 -20.30 -10.41 -7.29
N PHE A 17 -21.40 -9.75 -6.90
CA PHE A 17 -21.42 -8.30 -6.73
C PHE A 17 -20.42 -7.85 -5.66
N VAL A 18 -20.40 -8.51 -4.50
CA VAL A 18 -19.48 -8.19 -3.40
C VAL A 18 -18.03 -8.49 -3.79
N ALA A 19 -17.78 -9.56 -4.52
CA ALA A 19 -16.45 -9.86 -5.06
C ALA A 19 -15.96 -8.78 -6.03
N ASN A 20 -16.82 -8.29 -6.93
CA ASN A 20 -16.50 -7.17 -7.82
C ASN A 20 -16.30 -5.84 -7.07
N LEU A 21 -17.03 -5.63 -5.97
CA LEU A 21 -16.89 -4.43 -5.16
C LEU A 21 -15.54 -4.37 -4.43
N HIS A 22 -15.05 -5.50 -3.91
CA HIS A 22 -13.72 -5.62 -3.31
C HIS A 22 -12.62 -5.15 -4.26
N ILE A 23 -12.72 -5.63 -5.49
CA ILE A 23 -11.81 -5.37 -6.60
C ILE A 23 -11.78 -3.88 -6.96
N ILE A 24 -12.96 -3.32 -7.20
CA ILE A 24 -13.11 -1.90 -7.54
C ILE A 24 -12.62 -1.04 -6.38
N GLY A 25 -12.85 -1.47 -5.14
CA GLY A 25 -12.36 -0.82 -3.94
C GLY A 25 -10.83 -0.73 -3.89
N TYR A 26 -10.14 -1.83 -4.19
CA TYR A 26 -8.67 -1.88 -4.25
C TYR A 26 -8.11 -0.95 -5.33
N ASP A 27 -8.65 -1.00 -6.55
CA ASP A 27 -8.21 -0.12 -7.64
C ASP A 27 -8.48 1.35 -7.32
N THR A 28 -9.67 1.67 -6.81
CA THR A 28 -10.01 3.03 -6.38
C THR A 28 -9.06 3.53 -5.31
N MET A 29 -8.63 2.66 -4.38
CA MET A 29 -7.65 3.01 -3.36
C MET A 29 -6.32 3.37 -3.99
N SER A 30 -5.82 2.54 -4.89
CA SER A 30 -4.54 2.78 -5.54
C SER A 30 -4.54 4.05 -6.39
N PHE A 31 -5.55 4.23 -7.25
CA PHE A 31 -5.72 5.44 -8.05
C PHE A 31 -5.88 6.69 -7.18
N GLY A 32 -6.64 6.60 -6.09
CA GLY A 32 -6.81 7.70 -5.13
C GLY A 32 -5.49 8.14 -4.50
N LYS A 33 -4.63 7.19 -4.10
CA LYS A 33 -3.29 7.49 -3.58
C LYS A 33 -2.40 8.11 -4.65
N LEU A 34 -2.39 7.55 -5.86
CA LEU A 34 -1.60 8.07 -6.99
C LEU A 34 -1.98 9.50 -7.34
N LEU A 35 -3.27 9.78 -7.47
CA LEU A 35 -3.81 11.11 -7.75
C LEU A 35 -3.46 12.10 -6.63
N THR A 36 -3.54 11.67 -5.38
CA THR A 36 -3.18 12.54 -4.24
C THR A 36 -1.70 12.89 -4.25
N ILE A 37 -0.81 11.93 -4.52
CA ILE A 37 0.63 12.17 -4.63
C ILE A 37 0.94 13.07 -5.83
N TRP A 38 0.28 12.84 -6.96
CA TRP A 38 0.46 13.65 -8.16
C TRP A 38 -0.04 15.08 -7.95
N TYR A 39 -1.21 15.26 -7.34
CA TYR A 39 -1.75 16.58 -7.01
C TYR A 39 -0.85 17.34 -6.01
N LYS A 40 -0.36 16.64 -4.98
CA LYS A 40 0.52 17.22 -3.95
C LYS A 40 2.02 17.09 -4.29
N ARG A 41 2.42 16.81 -5.53
CA ARG A 41 3.83 16.51 -5.88
C ARG A 41 4.81 17.57 -5.40
N ASN A 42 4.43 18.85 -5.50
CA ASN A 42 5.30 19.96 -5.13
C ASN A 42 5.47 20.02 -3.61
N ILE A 43 4.42 19.69 -2.85
CA ILE A 43 4.47 19.59 -1.39
C ILE A 43 5.38 18.44 -1.00
N PHE A 44 5.20 17.24 -1.58
CA PHE A 44 6.08 16.09 -1.32
C PHE A 44 7.54 16.38 -1.67
N ARG A 45 7.80 17.00 -2.82
CA ARG A 45 9.15 17.44 -3.21
C ARG A 45 9.75 18.40 -2.19
N LYS A 46 8.97 19.39 -1.72
CA LYS A 46 9.40 20.30 -0.66
C LYS A 46 9.72 19.56 0.64
N ARG A 47 8.91 18.57 1.03
CA ARG A 47 9.18 17.75 2.24
C ARG A 47 10.45 16.91 2.11
N ILE A 48 10.68 16.30 0.94
CA ILE A 48 11.94 15.58 0.68
C ILE A 48 13.13 16.53 0.81
N ASN A 49 13.07 17.72 0.23
CA ASN A 49 14.14 18.70 0.32
C ASN A 49 14.35 19.18 1.77
N GLU A 50 13.27 19.49 2.49
CA GLU A 50 13.34 19.84 3.91
C GLU A 50 14.00 18.72 4.73
N LEU A 51 13.73 17.45 4.42
CA LEU A 51 14.36 16.31 5.07
C LEU A 51 15.86 16.24 4.78
N VAL A 52 16.28 16.50 3.53
CA VAL A 52 17.70 16.55 3.14
C VAL A 52 18.41 17.69 3.86
N ASP A 53 17.77 18.86 3.99
CA ASP A 53 18.30 20.00 4.74
C ASP A 53 18.34 19.73 6.26
N LEU A 54 17.50 18.83 6.76
CA LEU A 54 17.50 18.34 8.13
C LEU A 54 18.45 17.15 8.34
N TRP A 55 19.00 16.60 7.27
CA TRP A 55 19.94 15.49 7.28
C TRP A 55 21.42 15.84 7.60
N PRO A 56 21.86 17.06 8.00
CA PRO A 56 23.23 17.23 8.43
C PRO A 56 23.32 16.81 9.90
N MET A 57 23.76 15.57 10.11
CA MET A 57 24.35 15.22 11.39
C MET A 57 25.79 14.85 11.10
N ASP A 58 26.64 15.87 11.10
CA ASP A 58 28.09 15.85 11.35
C ASP A 58 28.37 15.18 12.70
N LEU A 59 28.05 13.89 12.76
CA LEU A 59 28.47 12.98 13.79
C LEU A 59 29.50 12.09 13.10
N GLN A 60 30.75 12.56 13.08
CA GLN A 60 31.93 11.71 12.87
C GLN A 60 32.08 10.72 14.05
N ASP A 61 31.01 10.00 14.36
CA ASP A 61 30.90 9.18 15.55
C ASP A 61 30.29 7.83 15.15
N ASP A 62 31.09 6.78 15.34
CA ASP A 62 30.78 5.43 14.88
C ASP A 62 29.51 4.87 15.51
N GLU A 63 29.24 5.22 16.77
CA GLU A 63 28.02 4.83 17.52
C GLU A 63 26.75 5.36 16.83
N SER A 64 26.74 6.63 16.45
CA SER A 64 25.59 7.26 15.78
C SER A 64 25.37 6.67 14.39
N ASN A 65 26.45 6.35 13.68
CA ASN A 65 26.39 5.72 12.36
C ASN A 65 25.94 4.25 12.44
N LYS A 66 26.34 3.52 13.49
CA LYS A 66 25.85 2.15 13.76
C LYS A 66 24.33 2.15 13.96
N ILE A 67 23.81 3.05 14.79
CA ILE A 67 22.37 3.18 15.04
C ILE A 67 21.60 3.52 13.74
N LYS A 68 22.13 4.44 12.92
CA LYS A 68 21.55 4.76 11.61
C LYS A 68 21.49 3.52 10.72
N ARG A 69 22.60 2.77 10.61
CA ARG A 69 22.67 1.55 9.79
C ARG A 69 21.69 0.48 10.25
N GLU A 70 21.58 0.24 11.56
CA GLU A 70 20.64 -0.73 12.12
C GLU A 70 19.18 -0.33 11.85
N LYS A 71 18.81 0.94 12.06
CA LYS A 71 17.46 1.45 11.78
C LYS A 71 17.10 1.37 10.31
N LEU A 72 18.02 1.75 9.42
CA LEU A 72 17.83 1.65 7.97
C LEU A 72 17.74 0.20 7.49
N SER A 73 18.53 -0.71 8.07
CA SER A 73 18.44 -2.15 7.76
C SER A 73 17.07 -2.71 8.14
N ARG A 74 16.59 -2.41 9.35
CA ARG A 74 15.24 -2.82 9.79
C ARG A 74 14.13 -2.23 8.91
N LEU A 75 14.26 -0.97 8.50
CA LEU A 75 13.33 -0.33 7.56
C LEU A 75 13.29 -1.06 6.22
N ARG A 76 14.48 -1.35 5.64
CA ARG A 76 14.58 -2.07 4.36
C ARG A 76 13.96 -3.46 4.44
N ILE A 77 14.23 -4.20 5.51
CA ILE A 77 13.63 -5.53 5.72
C ILE A 77 12.10 -5.41 5.78
N GLY A 78 11.56 -4.46 6.56
CA GLY A 78 10.12 -4.22 6.62
C GLY A 78 9.51 -3.87 5.26
N GLN A 79 10.16 -2.99 4.49
CA GLN A 79 9.74 -2.62 3.14
C GLN A 79 9.78 -3.80 2.17
N ILE A 80 10.83 -4.62 2.22
CA ILE A 80 10.97 -5.82 1.38
C ILE A 80 9.88 -6.82 1.71
N CYS A 81 9.65 -7.12 2.99
CA CYS A 81 8.58 -8.02 3.42
C CYS A 81 7.20 -7.52 2.97
N TYR A 82 6.94 -6.22 3.11
CA TYR A 82 5.69 -5.60 2.67
C TYR A 82 5.51 -5.67 1.15
N CYS A 83 6.56 -5.37 0.37
CA CYS A 83 6.53 -5.50 -1.08
C CYS A 83 6.32 -6.97 -1.49
N PHE A 84 7.04 -7.89 -0.86
CA PHE A 84 6.95 -9.31 -1.16
C PHE A 84 5.52 -9.84 -1.01
N TRP A 85 4.85 -9.54 0.10
CA TRP A 85 3.48 -9.99 0.32
C TRP A 85 2.48 -9.40 -0.67
N ASN A 86 2.60 -8.11 -1.00
CA ASN A 86 1.74 -7.47 -1.99
C ASN A 86 1.96 -8.02 -3.40
N VAL A 87 3.21 -8.18 -3.81
CA VAL A 87 3.57 -8.75 -5.12
C VAL A 87 3.10 -10.20 -5.22
N LEU A 88 3.32 -10.99 -4.18
CA LEU A 88 2.87 -12.38 -4.12
C LEU A 88 1.36 -12.49 -4.26
N GLY A 89 0.58 -11.66 -3.56
CA GLY A 89 -0.88 -11.65 -3.65
C GLY A 89 -1.38 -11.39 -5.08
N VAL A 90 -0.75 -10.46 -5.78
CA VAL A 90 -1.11 -10.09 -7.16
C VAL A 90 -0.73 -11.19 -8.14
N TRP A 91 0.44 -11.80 -7.97
CA TRP A 91 0.85 -12.96 -8.75
C TRP A 91 -0.12 -14.12 -8.56
N LEU A 92 -0.50 -14.44 -7.32
CA LEU A 92 -1.49 -15.49 -7.04
C LEU A 92 -2.84 -15.17 -7.68
N TYR A 93 -3.30 -13.92 -7.59
CA TYR A 93 -4.56 -13.49 -8.20
C TYR A 93 -4.56 -13.64 -9.73
N ASN A 94 -3.50 -13.18 -10.41
CA ASN A 94 -3.38 -13.27 -11.87
C ASN A 94 -3.11 -14.69 -12.37
N LEU A 95 -2.37 -15.52 -11.61
CA LEU A 95 -2.08 -16.90 -12.00
C LEU A 95 -3.25 -17.86 -11.80
N THR A 96 -4.14 -17.59 -10.85
CA THR A 96 -5.29 -18.47 -10.54
C THR A 96 -6.13 -18.85 -11.78
N PRO A 97 -6.61 -17.91 -12.62
CA PRO A 97 -7.37 -18.27 -13.82
C PRO A 97 -6.55 -19.05 -14.85
N VAL A 98 -5.24 -18.77 -14.96
CA VAL A 98 -4.33 -19.50 -15.86
C VAL A 98 -4.16 -20.95 -15.40
N VAL A 99 -3.98 -21.17 -14.10
CA VAL A 99 -3.85 -22.50 -13.50
C VAL A 99 -5.15 -23.30 -13.68
N ILE A 100 -6.31 -22.69 -13.43
CA ILE A 100 -7.62 -23.34 -13.63
C ILE A 100 -7.84 -23.71 -15.11
N TYR A 101 -7.43 -22.83 -16.02
CA TYR A 101 -7.51 -23.09 -17.47
C TYR A 101 -6.63 -24.28 -17.88
N VAL A 102 -5.35 -24.28 -17.47
CA VAL A 102 -4.41 -25.37 -17.76
C VAL A 102 -4.91 -26.68 -17.16
N TYR A 103 -5.44 -26.65 -15.94
CA TYR A 103 -6.00 -27.82 -15.27
C TYR A 103 -7.17 -28.43 -16.05
N HIS A 104 -8.16 -27.63 -16.48
CA HIS A 104 -9.26 -28.11 -17.30
C HIS A 104 -8.81 -28.63 -18.67
N LYS A 105 -7.78 -28.00 -19.27
CA LYS A 105 -7.21 -28.42 -20.55
C LYS A 105 -6.53 -29.78 -20.45
N ILE A 106 -5.83 -30.05 -19.34
CA ILE A 106 -5.24 -31.37 -19.04
C ILE A 106 -6.35 -32.43 -18.86
N GLN A 107 -7.51 -32.07 -18.32
CA GLN A 107 -8.66 -32.97 -18.17
C GLN A 107 -9.44 -33.21 -19.47
N GLY A 108 -9.06 -32.59 -20.59
CA GLY A 108 -9.72 -32.77 -21.88
C GLY A 108 -11.09 -32.09 -22.01
N ASN A 109 -11.47 -31.23 -21.05
CA ASN A 109 -12.69 -30.43 -21.16
C ASN A 109 -12.44 -29.20 -22.05
N PRO A 110 -13.39 -28.81 -22.93
CA PRO A 110 -13.31 -27.56 -23.67
C PRO A 110 -13.46 -26.39 -22.70
N SER A 111 -12.34 -25.88 -22.19
CA SER A 111 -12.29 -24.68 -21.35
C SER A 111 -11.85 -23.47 -22.17
N ASN A 112 -12.57 -22.36 -22.01
CA ASN A 112 -12.08 -21.04 -22.40
C ASN A 112 -11.25 -20.47 -21.25
N LEU A 113 -10.24 -19.64 -21.55
CA LEU A 113 -9.48 -18.92 -20.52
C LEU A 113 -10.47 -18.09 -19.69
N GLY A 114 -10.43 -18.27 -18.37
CA GLY A 114 -11.29 -17.52 -17.45
C GLY A 114 -10.94 -16.04 -17.47
N TYR A 115 -11.95 -15.17 -17.34
CA TYR A 115 -11.73 -13.73 -17.20
C TYR A 115 -11.16 -13.42 -15.82
N ILE A 116 -10.13 -12.57 -15.74
CA ILE A 116 -9.59 -12.11 -14.45
C ILE A 116 -10.60 -11.18 -13.78
N TRP A 117 -11.23 -10.31 -14.58
CA TRP A 117 -12.22 -9.36 -14.09
C TRP A 117 -13.53 -9.50 -14.89
N HIS A 118 -14.67 -9.57 -14.20
CA HIS A 118 -16.00 -9.54 -14.82
C HIS A 118 -16.39 -8.11 -15.27
N ILE A 119 -15.49 -7.42 -15.97
CA ILE A 119 -15.75 -6.10 -16.56
C ILE A 119 -16.70 -6.30 -17.75
N SER A 120 -17.50 -5.30 -18.12
CA SER A 120 -18.27 -5.31 -19.37
C SER A 120 -17.54 -4.48 -20.42
N TYR A 121 -17.18 -5.06 -21.58
CA TYR A 121 -16.64 -4.30 -22.73
C TYR A 121 -17.76 -4.08 -23.75
N PRO A 122 -17.72 -2.98 -24.53
CA PRO A 122 -18.70 -2.70 -25.59
C PRO A 122 -18.58 -3.60 -26.82
N PHE A 123 -17.63 -4.55 -26.83
CA PHE A 123 -17.37 -5.50 -27.90
C PHE A 123 -17.42 -6.95 -27.38
N ASP A 124 -17.65 -7.90 -28.29
CA ASP A 124 -17.79 -9.32 -27.99
C ASP A 124 -16.45 -9.93 -27.57
N LYS A 125 -16.32 -10.24 -26.27
CA LYS A 125 -15.11 -10.76 -25.63
C LYS A 125 -14.85 -12.24 -25.92
N THR A 126 -15.82 -12.93 -26.53
CA THR A 126 -15.78 -14.39 -26.70
C THR A 126 -14.88 -14.82 -27.88
N LYS A 127 -14.46 -13.88 -28.73
CA LYS A 127 -13.51 -14.12 -29.83
C LYS A 127 -12.06 -14.17 -29.32
N SER A 128 -11.31 -15.22 -29.70
CA SER A 128 -9.96 -15.52 -29.18
C SER A 128 -9.00 -14.33 -29.12
N VAL A 129 -8.90 -13.53 -30.19
CA VAL A 129 -7.97 -12.38 -30.25
C VAL A 129 -8.35 -11.25 -29.30
N TYR A 130 -9.65 -10.96 -29.16
CA TYR A 130 -10.12 -9.89 -28.26
C TYR A 130 -10.02 -10.31 -26.81
N HIS A 131 -10.19 -11.60 -26.52
CA HIS A 131 -10.02 -12.16 -25.19
C HIS A 131 -8.59 -11.98 -24.67
N GLU A 132 -7.58 -12.33 -25.49
CA GLU A 132 -6.16 -12.20 -25.12
C GLU A 132 -5.75 -10.74 -24.88
N LEU A 133 -6.22 -9.81 -25.72
CA LEU A 133 -5.96 -8.38 -25.54
C LEU A 133 -6.60 -7.81 -24.27
N CYS A 134 -7.85 -8.20 -23.98
CA CYS A 134 -8.52 -7.83 -22.74
C CYS A 134 -7.78 -8.34 -21.52
N PHE A 135 -7.35 -9.60 -21.54
CA PHE A 135 -6.57 -10.20 -20.47
C PHE A 135 -5.25 -9.45 -20.25
N ALA A 136 -4.51 -9.14 -21.33
CA ALA A 136 -3.25 -8.39 -21.22
C ALA A 136 -3.46 -6.97 -20.64
N PHE A 137 -4.52 -6.27 -21.05
CA PHE A 137 -4.87 -4.96 -20.51
C PHE A 137 -5.24 -5.03 -19.02
N GLU A 138 -6.00 -6.06 -18.64
CA GLU A 138 -6.42 -6.32 -17.27
C GLU A 138 -5.24 -6.63 -16.34
N VAL A 139 -4.29 -7.46 -16.78
CA VAL A 139 -3.04 -7.73 -16.05
C VAL A 139 -2.22 -6.45 -15.91
N TYR A 140 -2.10 -5.67 -16.99
CA TYR A 140 -1.36 -4.40 -16.96
C TYR A 140 -1.97 -3.40 -15.99
N GLY A 141 -3.30 -3.24 -16.00
CA GLY A 141 -4.02 -2.39 -15.04
C GLY A 141 -3.76 -2.80 -13.60
N GLY A 142 -3.84 -4.11 -13.30
CA GLY A 142 -3.52 -4.64 -11.98
C GLY A 142 -2.08 -4.37 -11.54
N LEU A 143 -1.10 -4.54 -12.43
CA LEU A 143 0.31 -4.25 -12.14
C LEU A 143 0.54 -2.76 -11.81
N VAL A 144 -0.03 -1.86 -12.61
CA VAL A 144 0.07 -0.40 -12.39
C VAL A 144 -0.55 -0.04 -11.04
N SER A 145 -1.75 -0.57 -10.75
CA SER A 145 -2.46 -0.37 -9.48
C SER A 145 -1.60 -0.79 -8.29
N VAL A 146 -0.95 -1.94 -8.34
CA VAL A 146 -0.12 -2.41 -7.22
C VAL A 146 1.11 -1.53 -7.04
N TRP A 147 1.74 -1.11 -8.15
CA TRP A 147 2.96 -0.30 -8.09
C TRP A 147 2.68 1.08 -7.53
N SER A 148 1.55 1.71 -7.88
CA SER A 148 1.17 2.99 -7.29
C SER A 148 0.83 2.88 -5.80
N MET A 149 0.20 1.79 -5.37
CA MET A 149 -0.08 1.55 -3.96
C MET A 149 1.21 1.31 -3.16
N LEU A 150 2.12 0.47 -3.68
CA LEU A 150 3.42 0.22 -3.05
C LEU A 150 4.24 1.51 -2.97
N ALA A 151 4.28 2.29 -4.04
CA ALA A 151 5.04 3.54 -4.08
C ALA A 151 4.59 4.53 -2.99
N SER A 152 3.28 4.72 -2.80
CA SER A 152 2.77 5.63 -1.76
C SER A 152 3.14 5.17 -0.35
N ASP A 153 2.99 3.88 -0.09
CA ASP A 153 3.13 3.32 1.25
C ASP A 153 4.61 3.23 1.63
N ILE A 154 5.48 2.89 0.68
CA ILE A 154 6.94 2.96 0.84
C ILE A 154 7.40 4.39 1.10
N LEU A 155 6.86 5.37 0.38
CA LEU A 155 7.22 6.78 0.59
C LEU A 155 6.82 7.22 2.00
N PHE A 156 5.62 6.87 2.47
CA PHE A 156 5.18 7.14 3.84
C PHE A 156 6.07 6.44 4.88
N MET A 157 6.30 5.13 4.75
CA MET A 157 7.14 4.36 5.66
C MET A 157 8.57 4.92 5.74
N THR A 158 9.14 5.31 4.60
CA THR A 158 10.48 5.91 4.52
C THR A 158 10.50 7.21 5.30
N MET A 159 9.60 8.14 4.98
CA MET A 159 9.55 9.45 5.63
C MET A 159 9.33 9.35 7.15
N ALA A 160 8.36 8.55 7.58
CA ALA A 160 8.06 8.36 8.99
C ALA A 160 9.25 7.74 9.75
N SER A 161 9.94 6.77 9.14
CA SER A 161 11.12 6.14 9.72
C SER A 161 12.31 7.08 9.80
N HIS A 162 12.53 7.91 8.76
CA HIS A 162 13.56 8.95 8.78
C HIS A 162 13.31 10.00 9.87
N ILE A 163 12.08 10.48 10.05
CA ILE A 163 11.71 11.38 11.16
C ILE A 163 12.00 10.72 12.51
N SER A 164 11.53 9.49 12.70
CA SER A 164 11.72 8.73 13.94
C SER A 164 13.20 8.52 14.27
N MET A 165 14.02 8.29 13.24
CA MET A 165 15.46 8.16 13.38
C MET A 165 16.12 9.50 13.73
N LEU A 166 15.73 10.60 13.08
CA LEU A 166 16.24 11.94 13.40
C LEU A 166 15.89 12.35 14.84
N LEU A 167 14.68 12.03 15.31
CA LEU A 167 14.27 12.27 16.71
C LEU A 167 15.12 11.46 17.69
N ARG A 168 15.42 10.20 17.35
CA ARG A 168 16.30 9.34 18.16
C ARG A 168 17.74 9.86 18.21
N LEU A 169 18.27 10.33 17.09
CA LEU A 169 19.62 10.93 17.05
C LEU A 169 19.68 12.22 17.87
N LEU A 170 18.64 13.04 17.80
CA LEU A 170 18.52 14.25 18.60
C LEU A 170 18.46 13.94 20.10
N GLN A 171 17.71 12.91 20.51
CA GLN A 171 17.68 12.42 21.89
C GLN A 171 19.09 12.03 22.39
N ILE A 172 19.86 11.32 21.57
CA ILE A 172 21.25 10.93 21.91
C ILE A 172 22.14 12.18 22.06
N LYS A 173 21.98 13.17 21.17
CA LYS A 173 22.71 14.44 21.26
C LYS A 173 22.41 15.18 22.57
N ILE A 174 21.13 15.28 22.95
CA ILE A 174 20.70 15.88 24.23
C ILE A 174 21.35 15.16 25.42
N LEU A 175 21.29 13.83 25.45
CA LEU A 175 21.87 13.03 26.54
C LEU A 175 23.37 13.25 26.69
N ARG A 176 24.10 13.37 25.57
CA ARG A 176 25.53 13.66 25.58
C ARG A 176 25.84 15.06 26.11
N LEU A 177 25.08 16.07 25.69
CA LEU A 177 25.21 17.43 26.21
C LEU A 177 25.01 17.49 27.73
N VAL A 178 24.00 16.79 28.24
CA VAL A 178 23.75 16.71 29.69
C VAL A 178 24.91 16.03 30.42
N ARG A 179 25.53 15.00 29.81
CA ARG A 179 26.68 14.29 30.40
C ARG A 179 27.94 15.16 30.44
N MET A 180 28.21 15.93 29.38
CA MET A 180 29.36 16.85 29.29
C MET A 180 29.27 18.00 30.30
N LYS A 181 28.05 18.44 30.66
CA LYS A 181 27.79 19.45 31.71
C LYS A 181 28.40 19.11 33.06
N LYS A 182 28.63 17.82 33.35
CA LYS A 182 29.20 17.38 34.61
C LYS A 182 30.72 17.59 34.70
N GLY A 183 31.39 17.91 33.59
CA GLY A 183 32.86 18.03 33.50
C GLY A 183 33.40 19.39 33.04
N ASN A 184 32.63 20.22 32.31
CA ASN A 184 33.01 21.61 31.97
C ASN A 184 31.81 22.44 31.46
N ASN A 185 32.00 23.76 31.40
CA ASN A 185 30.99 24.78 31.07
C ASN A 185 30.27 24.51 29.72
N VAL A 186 29.02 24.04 29.75
CA VAL A 186 28.21 23.85 28.53
C VAL A 186 27.91 25.20 27.91
N CYS A 187 28.25 25.36 26.63
CA CYS A 187 27.93 26.57 25.90
C CYS A 187 26.40 26.66 25.71
N TYR A 188 25.81 27.77 26.15
CA TYR A 188 24.38 28.06 25.97
C TYR A 188 23.95 27.93 24.51
N GLU A 189 24.85 28.24 23.57
CA GLU A 189 24.63 28.13 22.14
C GLU A 189 24.32 26.70 21.67
N ASP A 190 24.98 25.69 22.24
CA ASP A 190 24.73 24.29 21.86
C ASP A 190 23.34 23.82 22.29
N ILE A 191 22.89 24.26 23.46
CA ILE A 191 21.55 23.96 23.97
C ILE A 191 20.51 24.62 23.06
N VAL A 192 20.71 25.90 22.71
CA VAL A 192 19.82 26.63 21.80
C VAL A 192 19.78 25.97 20.42
N ALA A 193 20.93 25.52 19.88
CA ALA A 193 20.99 24.81 18.60
C ALA A 193 20.18 23.51 18.62
N VAL A 194 20.28 22.72 19.69
CA VAL A 194 19.53 21.47 19.85
C VAL A 194 18.03 21.72 19.96
N ILE A 195 17.60 22.74 20.71
CA ILE A 195 16.18 23.13 20.82
C ILE A 195 15.65 23.57 19.45
N LYS A 196 16.42 24.36 18.68
CA LYS A 196 16.03 24.79 17.32
C LYS A 196 15.84 23.58 16.39
N ILE A 197 16.75 22.60 16.43
CA ILE A 197 16.62 21.37 15.63
C ILE A 197 15.37 20.57 16.06
N HIS A 198 15.13 20.44 17.36
CA HIS A 198 13.94 19.78 17.90
C HIS A 198 12.64 20.40 17.39
N GLN A 199 12.52 21.73 17.50
CA GLN A 199 11.35 22.46 17.03
C GLN A 199 11.16 22.29 15.52
N ARG A 200 12.24 22.41 14.74
CA ARG A 200 12.18 22.21 13.28
C ARG A 200 11.71 20.81 12.90
N LEU A 201 12.15 19.78 13.63
CA LEU A 201 11.76 18.39 13.39
C LEU A 201 10.30 18.10 13.75
N ILE A 202 9.78 18.70 14.83
CA ILE A 202 8.34 18.63 15.17
C ILE A 202 7.51 19.30 14.08
N THR A 203 7.87 20.53 13.69
CA THR A 203 7.17 21.26 12.62
C THR A 203 7.19 20.46 11.32
N TYR A 204 8.31 19.83 10.98
CA TYR A 204 8.40 18.93 9.82
C TYR A 204 7.47 17.72 9.94
N GLY A 205 7.40 17.10 11.13
CA GLY A 205 6.48 15.98 11.41
C GLY A 205 5.01 16.34 11.19
N THR A 206 4.53 17.43 11.81
CA THR A 206 3.13 17.90 11.66
C THR A 206 2.81 18.24 10.20
N ASN A 207 3.75 18.86 9.51
CA ASN A 207 3.65 19.19 8.11
C ASN A 207 3.57 17.96 7.19
N LEU A 208 4.32 16.90 7.53
CA LEU A 208 4.32 15.64 6.81
C LEU A 208 3.02 14.87 7.06
N GLU A 209 2.55 14.84 8.30
CA GLU A 209 1.26 14.27 8.68
C GLU A 209 0.11 14.91 7.90
N SER A 210 0.07 16.24 7.81
CA SER A 210 -0.92 16.96 6.99
C SER A 210 -0.82 16.60 5.49
N ALA A 211 0.40 16.41 4.96
CA ALA A 211 0.59 16.02 3.56
C ALA A 211 -0.03 14.64 3.27
N PHE A 212 0.21 13.67 4.15
CA PHE A 212 -0.25 12.28 4.03
C PHE A 212 -1.65 12.00 4.58
N SER A 213 -2.24 12.92 5.35
CA SER A 213 -3.55 12.72 6.00
C SER A 213 -4.62 12.20 5.03
N VAL A 214 -4.71 12.80 3.83
CA VAL A 214 -5.67 12.36 2.79
C VAL A 214 -5.34 10.96 2.25
N VAL A 215 -4.06 10.66 2.00
CA VAL A 215 -3.62 9.33 1.54
C VAL A 215 -3.96 8.26 2.59
N ASN A 216 -3.72 8.57 3.87
CA ASN A 216 -4.02 7.68 4.98
C ASN A 216 -5.53 7.51 5.19
N LEU A 217 -6.32 8.57 5.00
CA LEU A 217 -7.78 8.49 5.06
C LEU A 217 -8.34 7.60 3.97
N ILE A 218 -7.89 7.78 2.71
CA ILE A 218 -8.25 6.92 1.58
C ILE A 218 -7.90 5.47 1.91
N ASN A 219 -6.69 5.22 2.43
CA ASN A 219 -6.24 3.90 2.81
C ASN A 219 -7.15 3.24 3.85
N VAL A 220 -7.45 3.95 4.95
CA VAL A 220 -8.25 3.40 6.06
C VAL A 220 -9.71 3.15 5.64
N LEU A 221 -10.32 4.10 4.92
CA LEU A 221 -11.72 3.98 4.50
C LEU A 221 -11.91 2.89 3.44
N LEU A 222 -11.05 2.83 2.42
CA LEU A 222 -11.21 1.85 1.36
C LEU A 222 -10.74 0.47 1.80
N SER A 223 -9.70 0.36 2.64
CA SER A 223 -9.31 -0.92 3.22
C SER A 223 -10.39 -1.50 4.12
N SER A 224 -11.09 -0.69 4.91
CA SER A 224 -12.17 -1.21 5.77
C SER A 224 -13.33 -1.76 4.95
N ILE A 225 -13.76 -1.04 3.90
CA ILE A 225 -14.78 -1.52 2.95
C ILE A 225 -14.32 -2.82 2.28
N THR A 226 -13.07 -2.86 1.83
CA THR A 226 -12.45 -4.02 1.17
C THR A 226 -12.46 -5.23 2.10
N ILE A 227 -12.02 -5.08 3.34
CA ILE A 227 -12.03 -6.15 4.38
C ILE A 227 -13.46 -6.64 4.61
N CYS A 228 -14.42 -5.74 4.78
CA CYS A 228 -15.83 -6.11 4.94
C CYS A 228 -16.34 -6.94 3.75
N CYS A 229 -16.02 -6.55 2.51
CA CYS A 229 -16.42 -7.29 1.32
C CYS A 229 -15.82 -8.69 1.26
N ILE A 230 -14.53 -8.85 1.61
CA ILE A 230 -13.88 -10.17 1.68
C ILE A 230 -14.60 -11.05 2.70
N ILE A 231 -14.87 -10.50 3.88
CA ILE A 231 -15.52 -11.22 4.97
C ILE A 231 -16.91 -11.70 4.53
N THR A 232 -17.76 -10.82 3.99
CA THR A 232 -19.10 -11.21 3.48
C THR A 232 -19.03 -12.27 2.39
N THR A 233 -18.05 -12.15 1.49
CA THR A 233 -17.83 -13.14 0.42
C THR A 233 -17.46 -14.50 1.00
N SER A 234 -16.52 -14.53 1.95
CA SER A 234 -16.08 -15.77 2.61
C SER A 234 -17.21 -16.47 3.38
N TYR A 235 -18.05 -15.70 4.10
CA TYR A 235 -19.21 -16.24 4.79
C TYR A 235 -20.23 -16.84 3.82
N SER A 236 -20.47 -16.18 2.69
CA SER A 236 -21.41 -16.67 1.68
C SER A 236 -20.97 -18.01 1.10
N TYR A 237 -19.68 -18.18 0.78
CA TYR A 237 -19.12 -19.46 0.33
C TYR A 237 -19.23 -20.55 1.41
N PHE A 238 -18.94 -20.21 2.67
CA PHE A 238 -19.07 -21.16 3.77
C PHE A 238 -20.51 -21.62 3.97
N THR A 239 -21.48 -20.69 3.90
CA THR A 239 -22.91 -21.02 3.96
C THR A 239 -23.33 -21.93 2.81
N LEU A 240 -22.88 -21.65 1.58
CA LEU A 240 -23.15 -22.50 0.42
C LEU A 240 -22.62 -23.92 0.61
N LEU A 241 -21.35 -24.07 1.03
CA LEU A 241 -20.74 -25.37 1.34
C LEU A 241 -21.51 -26.12 2.43
N TYR A 242 -21.91 -25.42 3.49
CA TYR A 242 -22.69 -26.00 4.58
C TYR A 242 -24.07 -26.47 4.10
N THR A 243 -24.74 -25.70 3.24
CA THR A 243 -26.04 -26.11 2.67
C THR A 243 -25.93 -27.29 1.72
N MET A 244 -24.88 -27.36 0.89
CA MET A 244 -24.63 -28.51 0.01
C MET A 244 -24.33 -29.76 0.83
N TYR A 245 -23.41 -29.68 1.80
CA TYR A 245 -23.11 -30.78 2.70
C TYR A 245 -24.37 -31.25 3.43
N ARG A 246 -25.21 -30.35 3.94
CA ARG A 246 -26.46 -30.73 4.60
C ARG A 246 -27.49 -31.37 3.67
N SER A 247 -27.48 -31.03 2.38
CA SER A 247 -28.40 -31.60 1.39
C SER A 247 -28.05 -33.05 1.03
N ASP A 248 -26.78 -33.43 1.10
CA ASP A 248 -26.33 -34.80 0.82
C ASP A 248 -26.68 -35.81 1.95
N TYR A 249 -27.08 -35.31 3.13
CA TYR A 249 -27.48 -36.12 4.30
C TYR A 249 -29.01 -36.19 4.52
N LYS A 250 -29.81 -35.79 3.53
CA LYS A 250 -31.27 -35.98 3.52
C LYS A 250 -31.68 -36.84 2.34
#